data_AF-A0A519T121-F1
#
_entry.id   AF-A0A519T121-F1
#
_cell.length_a   1.000
_cell.length_b   1.000
_cell.length_c   1.000
_cell.angle_alpha   90.00
_cell.angle_beta   90.00
_cell.angle_gamma   90.00
#
_symmetry.space_group_name_H-M   'P 1'
#
loop_
_entity.id
_entity.type
_entity.pdbx_description
1 polymer ?
#
loop_
_entity_poly.entity_id
_entity_poly.type
_entity_poly.pdbx_seq_one_letter_code
_entity_poly.pdbx_strand_id
1 'polypeptide(L)' 'MNKFIQGIIAFSLKNRGFIFLLTLAAVIAGVVSYRNTPIEAFPDVTNTEITIITQWPGRSAEEIEK' A
#
# COMPACT_ATOMS: atom_id res chain seq x y z
N MET A 1 -22.70 -24.32 16.90
CA MET A 1 -22.38 -22.94 16.46
C MET A 1 -22.09 -22.10 17.69
N ASN A 2 -20.95 -21.42 17.76
CA ASN A 2 -20.60 -20.58 18.91
C ASN A 2 -21.63 -19.44 19.09
N LYS A 3 -22.04 -19.18 20.35
CA LYS A 3 -23.00 -18.11 20.70
C LYS A 3 -22.63 -16.75 20.10
N PHE A 4 -21.33 -16.49 20.01
CA PHE A 4 -20.77 -15.28 19.39
C PHE A 4 -21.17 -15.09 17.92
N ILE A 5 -21.02 -16.14 17.10
CA ILE A 5 -21.35 -16.08 15.66
C ILE A 5 -22.85 -15.86 15.45
N GLN A 6 -23.69 -16.52 16.26
CA GLN A 6 -25.13 -16.30 16.22
C GLN A 6 -25.51 -14.85 16.56
N GLY A 7 -24.81 -14.23 17.51
CA GLY A 7 -25.00 -12.81 17.84
C GLY A 7 -24.71 -11.88 16.65
N ILE A 8 -23.62 -12.11 15.92
CA ILE A 8 -23.25 -11.31 14.74
C ILE A 8 -24.29 -11.48 13.63
N ILE A 9 -24.73 -12.72 13.37
CA ILE A 9 -25.75 -12.99 12.34
C ILE A 9 -27.08 -12.31 12.71
N ALA A 10 -27.52 -12.43 13.96
CA ALA A 10 -28.75 -11.80 14.44
C ALA A 10 -28.70 -10.27 14.33
N PHE A 11 -27.56 -9.65 14.70
CA PHE A 11 -27.35 -8.22 14.52
C PHE A 11 -27.40 -7.80 13.05
N SER A 12 -26.76 -8.58 12.17
CA SER A 12 -26.69 -8.31 10.74
C SER A 12 -28.07 -8.38 10.07
N LEU A 13 -28.86 -9.41 10.43
CA LEU A 13 -30.23 -9.58 9.92
C LEU A 13 -31.18 -8.49 10.44
N LYS A 14 -31.04 -8.10 11.71
CA LYS A 14 -31.85 -7.02 12.30
C LYS A 14 -31.56 -5.67 11.64
N ASN A 15 -30.31 -5.39 11.30
CA ASN A 15 -29.87 -4.10 10.75
C ASN A 15 -29.54 -4.16 9.25
N ARG A 16 -30.36 -4.88 8.47
CA ARG A 16 -30.12 -5.14 7.04
C ARG A 16 -29.75 -3.88 6.22
N GLY A 17 -30.43 -2.76 6.44
CA GLY A 17 -30.17 -1.52 5.70
C GLY A 17 -28.79 -0.94 5.98
N PHE A 18 -28.35 -0.99 7.24
CA PHE A 18 -27.00 -0.57 7.63
C PHE A 18 -25.92 -1.47 7.03
N ILE A 19 -26.15 -2.79 7.02
CA ILE A 19 -25.23 -3.74 6.39
C ILE A 19 -25.11 -3.47 4.88
N PHE A 20 -26.22 -3.26 4.17
CA PHE A 20 -26.18 -2.92 2.74
C PHE A 20 -25.43 -1.60 2.47
N LEU A 21 -25.61 -0.59 3.32
CA LEU A 21 -24.85 0.66 3.21
C LEU A 21 -23.35 0.43 3.37
N LEU A 22 -22.94 -0.33 4.40
CA LEU A 22 -21.54 -0.67 4.62
C LEU A 22 -20.96 -1.47 3.44
N THR A 23 -21.72 -2.43 2.90
CA THR A 23 -21.31 -3.17 1.72
C THR A 23 -21.14 -2.25 0.52
N LEU A 24 -22.07 -1.32 0.27
CA LEU A 24 -21.96 -0.36 -0.83
C LEU A 24 -20.75 0.56 -0.66
N ALA A 25 -20.50 1.06 0.55
CA ALA A 25 -19.33 1.86 0.86
C ALA A 25 -18.03 1.08 0.62
N ALA A 26 -17.97 -0.20 1.02
CA ALA A 26 -16.82 -1.07 0.77
C ALA A 26 -16.61 -1.33 -0.73
N VAL A 27 -17.68 -1.50 -1.51
CA VAL A 27 -17.60 -1.66 -2.98
C VAL A 27 -17.05 -0.39 -3.62
N ILE A 28 -17.57 0.79 -3.25
CA ILE A 28 -17.09 2.07 -3.79
C ILE A 28 -15.61 2.26 -3.45
N ALA A 29 -15.23 2.03 -2.19
CA ALA A 29 -13.84 2.10 -1.76
C ALA A 29 -12.95 1.13 -2.57
N GLY A 30 -13.41 -0.11 -2.76
CA GLY A 30 -12.70 -1.10 -3.57
C GLY A 30 -12.51 -0.68 -5.03
N VAL A 31 -13.54 -0.11 -5.66
CA VAL A 31 -13.45 0.41 -7.04
C VAL A 31 -12.49 1.59 -7.13
N VAL A 32 -12.54 2.52 -6.18
CA VAL A 32 -11.62 3.66 -6.12
C VAL A 32 -10.19 3.17 -5.95
N SER A 33 -9.93 2.24 -5.02
CA SER A 33 -8.62 1.64 -4.84
C SER A 33 -8.15 0.93 -6.10
N TYR A 34 -8.98 0.08 -6.71
CA TYR A 34 -8.63 -0.65 -7.93
C TYR A 34 -8.20 0.28 -9.08
N ARG A 35 -8.90 1.42 -9.25
CA ARG A 35 -8.57 2.40 -10.30
C ARG A 35 -7.34 3.25 -9.99
N ASN A 36 -7.03 3.46 -8.72
CA ASN A 36 -5.94 4.33 -8.29
C ASN A 36 -4.66 3.56 -7.94
N THR A 37 -4.71 2.23 -7.83
CA THR A 37 -3.51 1.42 -7.60
C THR A 37 -2.59 1.54 -8.83
N PRO A 38 -1.35 2.04 -8.67
CA PRO A 38 -0.40 2.10 -9.76
C PRO A 38 -0.05 0.68 -10.21
N ILE A 39 0.01 0.49 -11.52
CA ILE A 39 0.38 -0.79 -12.14
C ILE A 39 1.80 -0.66 -12.65
N GLU A 40 2.67 -1.53 -12.16
CA GLU A 40 4.04 -1.69 -12.64
C GLU A 40 4.14 -3.01 -13.41
N ALA A 41 4.95 -3.04 -14.47
CA ALA A 41 5.08 -4.22 -15.33
C ALA A 41 5.82 -5.38 -14.63
N PHE A 42 6.64 -5.07 -13.63
CA PHE A 42 7.47 -6.00 -12.87
C PHE A 42 7.76 -5.38 -11.49
N PRO A 43 8.07 -6.19 -10.47
CA PRO A 43 8.48 -5.66 -9.17
C PRO A 43 9.82 -4.92 -9.27
N ASP A 44 10.00 -3.89 -8.45
CA ASP A 44 11.32 -3.27 -8.25
C ASP A 44 12.28 -4.29 -7.60
N VAL A 45 13.37 -4.57 -8.30
CA VAL A 45 14.44 -5.50 -7.89
C VAL A 45 15.73 -4.76 -7.53
N THR A 46 15.70 -3.43 -7.49
CA THR A 46 16.85 -2.60 -7.22
C THR A 46 17.21 -2.67 -5.73
N ASN A 47 18.48 -2.86 -5.42
CA ASN A 47 18.95 -2.75 -4.05
C ASN A 47 18.92 -1.28 -3.61
N THR A 48 18.71 -1.03 -2.32
CA THR A 48 18.81 0.31 -1.77
C THR A 48 20.28 0.75 -1.76
N GLU A 49 20.63 1.72 -2.61
CA GLU A 49 21.98 2.26 -2.74
C GLU A 49 22.00 3.77 -2.52
N ILE A 50 23.08 4.28 -1.92
CA ILE A 50 23.32 5.71 -1.72
C ILE A 50 24.61 6.08 -2.42
N THR A 51 24.53 6.98 -3.41
CA THR A 51 25.70 7.50 -4.11
C THR A 51 26.15 8.81 -3.47
N ILE A 52 27.42 8.88 -3.06
CA ILE A 52 28.06 10.10 -2.58
C ILE A 52 28.99 10.61 -3.68
N ILE A 53 28.72 11.82 -4.17
CA ILE A 53 29.54 12.46 -5.21
C ILE A 53 30.25 13.66 -4.57
N THR A 54 31.57 13.59 -4.52
CA THR A 54 32.43 14.71 -4.09
C THR A 54 33.24 15.21 -5.28
N GLN A 55 33.23 16.53 -5.49
CA GLN A 55 33.97 17.15 -6.59
C GLN A 55 35.16 17.94 -6.01
N TRP A 56 36.36 17.67 -6.54
CA TRP A 56 37.56 18.44 -6.23
C TRP A 56 38.30 18.84 -7.51
N PRO A 57 37.89 19.94 -8.15
CA PRO A 57 38.47 20.35 -9.43
C PRO A 57 39.94 20.76 -9.27
N GLY A 58 40.77 20.36 -10.23
CA GLY A 58 42.19 20.72 -10.28
C GLY A 58 43.11 19.82 -9.47
N ARG A 59 42.61 18.73 -8.88
CA ARG A 59 43.43 17.70 -8.22
C ARG A 59 43.63 16.48 -9.11
N SER A 60 44.79 15.85 -8.94
CA SER A 60 45.09 14.57 -9.56
C SER A 60 44.23 13.44 -8.97
N ALA A 61 44.06 12.35 -9.71
CA ALA A 61 43.28 11.19 -9.23
C ALA A 61 43.82 10.64 -7.89
N GLU A 62 45.15 10.61 -7.73
CA GLU A 62 45.81 10.12 -6.50
C GLU A 62 45.50 11.02 -5.29
N GLU A 63 45.43 12.35 -5.47
CA GLU A 63 45.07 13.29 -4.39
C GLU A 63 43.59 13.21 -3.99
N ILE A 64 42.72 12.74 -4.88
CA ILE A 64 41.28 12.60 -4.62
C ILE A 64 40.97 11.30 -3.88
N GLU A 65 41.74 10.24 -4.12
CA GLU A 65 41.58 8.93 -3.47
C GLU A 65 42.13 8.90 -2.03
N LYS A 66 43.17 9.70 -1.76
CA LYS A 66 43.90 9.71 -0.49
C LYS A 66 43.15 10.44 0.63
#